data_AF-A0A957GF62-F1
#
_entry.id   AF-A0A957GF62-F1
#
_cell.length_a   1.000
_cell.length_b   1.000
_cell.length_c   1.000
_cell.angle_alpha   90.00
_cell.angle_beta   90.00
_cell.angle_gamma   90.00
#
_symmetry.space_group_name_H-M   'P 1'
#
loop_
_entity.id
_entity.type
_entity.pdbx_description
1 polymer ?
#
loop_
_entity_poly.entity_id
_entity_poly.type
_entity_poly.pdbx_seq_one_letter_code
_entity_poly.pdbx_strand_id
1 'polypeptide(L)'
;MNSSQGVYMETDAVRGMAKNFGTIGDVLQAVNKVLEGLSTALKMTAFIGLVGGTAVAHYIDTIRPQIEEIANKCDELNRDLEASVKAYEQGDAEGSARFH
;
A
#
# COMPACT_ATOMS: atom_id res chain seq x y z
N MET A 1 17.06 -6.74 -41.58
CA MET A 1 17.24 -6.94 -40.12
C MET A 1 16.39 -5.89 -39.44
N ASN A 2 15.23 -6.27 -38.89
CA ASN A 2 14.33 -5.33 -38.23
C ASN A 2 14.06 -5.88 -36.83
N SER A 3 14.29 -5.02 -35.85
CA SER A 3 14.49 -5.26 -34.43
C SER A 3 13.46 -6.19 -33.79
N SER A 4 13.92 -7.27 -33.14
CA SER A 4 13.15 -7.90 -32.05
C SER A 4 12.99 -6.86 -30.94
N GLN A 5 11.88 -6.13 -30.94
CA GLN A 5 11.46 -5.29 -29.81
C GLN A 5 11.02 -6.23 -28.68
N GLY A 6 11.99 -6.74 -27.93
CA GLY A 6 11.70 -7.39 -26.64
C GLY A 6 11.14 -6.34 -25.68
N VAL A 7 10.08 -6.70 -24.95
CA VAL A 7 9.60 -5.89 -23.82
C VAL A 7 10.49 -6.26 -22.63
N TYR A 8 11.38 -5.34 -22.24
CA TYR A 8 12.26 -5.53 -21.11
C TYR A 8 11.72 -4.79 -19.88
N MET A 9 11.70 -5.48 -18.74
CA MET A 9 11.36 -4.89 -17.45
C MET A 9 12.62 -4.41 -16.74
N GLU A 10 12.62 -3.16 -16.28
CA GLU A 10 13.64 -2.64 -15.36
C GLU A 10 13.39 -3.16 -13.94
N THR A 11 13.82 -4.38 -13.66
CA THR A 11 13.46 -5.14 -12.44
C THR A 11 13.81 -4.40 -11.15
N ASP A 12 14.96 -3.72 -11.09
CA ASP A 12 15.36 -2.93 -9.92
C ASP A 12 14.48 -1.71 -9.70
N ALA A 13 14.09 -1.01 -10.77
CA ALA A 13 13.17 0.12 -10.68
C ALA A 13 11.79 -0.35 -10.20
N VAL A 14 11.31 -1.50 -10.70
CA VAL A 14 10.02 -2.08 -10.31
C VAL A 14 10.04 -2.57 -8.85
N ARG A 15 11.12 -3.21 -8.39
CA ARG A 15 11.32 -3.53 -6.96
C ARG A 15 11.35 -2.28 -6.09
N GLY A 16 11.99 -1.21 -6.57
CA GLY A 16 12.00 0.10 -5.89
C GLY A 16 10.58 0.66 -5.73
N MET A 17 9.76 0.60 -6.77
CA MET A 17 8.35 1.00 -6.70
C MET A 17 7.57 0.14 -5.70
N ALA A 18 7.76 -1.18 -5.73
CA ALA A 18 7.12 -2.09 -4.78
C ALA A 18 7.43 -1.71 -3.33
N LYS A 19 8.71 -1.45 -3.02
CA LYS A 19 9.14 -1.02 -1.68
C LYS A 19 8.53 0.31 -1.26
N ASN A 20 8.43 1.26 -2.19
CA ASN A 20 7.81 2.56 -1.92
C ASN A 20 6.32 2.40 -1.58
N PHE A 21 5.59 1.58 -2.33
CA PHE A 21 4.19 1.28 -2.00
C PHE A 21 4.06 0.61 -0.64
N GLY A 22 4.89 -0.38 -0.31
CA GLY A 22 4.87 -0.99 1.03
C GLY A 22 5.14 0.03 2.15
N THR A 23 6.12 0.92 1.95
CA THR A 23 6.42 1.99 2.92
C THR A 23 5.24 2.95 3.11
N ILE A 24 4.56 3.32 2.02
CA ILE A 24 3.36 4.19 2.08
C ILE A 24 2.22 3.46 2.80
N GLY A 25 1.99 2.18 2.48
CA GLY A 25 1.01 1.34 3.16
C GLY A 25 1.23 1.30 4.67
N ASP A 26 2.44 1.00 5.11
CA ASP A 26 2.83 0.98 6.54
C ASP A 26 2.57 2.31 7.24
N VAL A 27 2.93 3.44 6.60
CA VAL A 27 2.71 4.79 7.15
C VAL A 27 1.22 5.07 7.28
N LEU A 28 0.41 4.75 6.26
CA LEU A 28 -1.03 4.96 6.29
C LEU A 28 -1.73 4.09 7.33
N GLN A 29 -1.28 2.84 7.53
CA GLN A 29 -1.76 1.98 8.62
C GLN A 29 -1.44 2.56 9.99
N ALA A 30 -0.23 3.09 10.17
CA ALA A 30 0.17 3.75 11.42
C ALA A 30 -0.72 4.98 11.69
N VAL A 31 -0.99 5.80 10.68
CA VAL A 31 -1.92 6.93 10.77
C VAL A 31 -3.32 6.46 11.15
N ASN A 32 -3.85 5.41 10.52
CA ASN A 32 -5.17 4.87 10.83
C ASN A 32 -5.28 4.42 12.31
N LYS A 33 -4.24 3.78 12.86
CA LYS A 33 -4.17 3.37 14.27
C LYS A 33 -4.15 4.57 15.23
N VAL A 34 -3.41 5.63 14.90
CA VAL A 34 -3.40 6.86 15.71
C VAL A 34 -4.78 7.51 15.70
N LEU A 35 -5.42 7.60 14.54
CA LEU A 35 -6.78 8.13 14.40
C LEU A 35 -7.80 7.31 15.21
N GLU A 36 -7.66 5.98 15.25
CA GLU A 36 -8.49 5.11 16.10
C GLU A 36 -8.37 5.47 17.58
N GLY A 37 -7.13 5.61 18.06
CA GLY A 37 -6.85 5.99 19.45
C GLY A 37 -7.45 7.34 19.79
N LEU A 38 -7.32 8.32 18.89
CA LEU A 38 -7.92 9.65 19.05
C LEU A 38 -9.44 9.61 19.08
N SER A 39 -10.09 8.91 18.13
CA SER A 39 -11.55 8.75 18.13
C SER A 39 -12.05 8.11 19.42
N THR A 40 -11.36 7.07 19.89
CA THR A 40 -11.68 6.37 21.15
C THR A 40 -11.55 7.32 22.35
N ALA A 41 -10.45 8.06 22.46
CA ALA A 41 -10.23 9.02 23.53
C ALA A 41 -11.30 10.13 23.52
N LEU A 42 -11.61 10.69 22.35
CA LEU A 42 -12.62 11.73 22.19
C LEU A 42 -14.02 11.23 22.60
N LYS A 43 -14.41 10.03 22.17
CA LYS A 43 -15.67 9.40 22.59
C LYS A 43 -15.74 9.15 24.10
N MET A 44 -14.64 8.74 24.73
CA MET A 44 -14.58 8.56 26.18
C MET A 44 -14.72 9.88 26.93
N THR A 45 -14.08 10.95 26.45
CA THR A 45 -14.15 12.29 27.09
C THR A 45 -15.46 13.03 26.84
N ALA A 46 -16.20 12.71 25.78
CA ALA A 46 -17.47 13.36 25.43
C ALA A 46 -18.58 13.15 26.48
N PHE A 47 -18.48 12.12 27.33
CA PHE A 47 -19.38 11.94 28.48
C PHE A 47 -19.27 13.08 29.52
N ILE A 48 -18.16 13.82 29.54
CA ILE A 48 -17.92 14.98 30.41
C ILE A 48 -18.32 16.27 29.66
N GLY A 49 -19.58 16.39 29.23
CA GLY A 49 -20.18 17.65 28.74
C GLY A 49 -19.58 18.30 27.48
N LEU A 50 -18.62 17.67 26.80
CA LEU A 50 -17.88 18.20 25.66
C LEU A 50 -18.47 17.69 24.33
N VAL A 51 -19.58 18.29 23.89
CA VAL A 51 -20.25 17.97 22.61
C VAL A 51 -19.29 18.08 21.40
N GLY A 52 -18.26 18.92 21.50
CA GLY A 52 -17.24 19.07 20.45
C GLY A 52 -16.38 17.83 20.20
N GLY A 53 -16.14 16.99 21.23
CA GLY A 53 -15.37 15.75 21.08
C GLY A 53 -16.07 14.74 20.19
N THR A 54 -17.40 14.66 20.27
CA THR A 54 -18.22 13.76 19.46
C THR A 54 -18.17 14.11 17.97
N ALA A 55 -18.19 15.41 17.63
CA ALA A 55 -18.12 15.85 16.23
C ALA A 55 -16.77 15.49 15.58
N VAL A 56 -15.66 15.70 16.30
CA VAL A 56 -14.32 15.34 15.83
C VAL A 56 -14.18 13.82 15.72
N ALA A 57 -14.66 13.06 16.71
CA ALA A 57 -14.63 11.60 16.64
C ALA A 57 -15.42 11.07 15.43
N HIS A 58 -16.59 11.64 15.14
CA HIS A 58 -17.39 11.26 13.99
C HIS A 58 -16.69 11.55 12.65
N TYR A 59 -16.04 12.73 12.54
CA TYR A 59 -15.23 13.04 11.37
C TYR A 59 -14.07 12.05 11.20
N ILE A 60 -13.35 11.74 12.29
CA ILE A 60 -12.27 10.75 12.27
C ILE A 60 -12.80 9.39 11.80
N ASP A 61 -13.90 8.91 12.37
CA ASP A 61 -14.51 7.62 11.97
C ASP A 61 -14.95 7.60 10.51
N THR A 62 -15.31 8.75 9.95
CA THR A 62 -15.71 8.87 8.54
C THR A 62 -14.51 8.74 7.61
N ILE A 63 -13.35 9.30 7.99
CA ILE A 63 -12.16 9.33 7.11
C ILE A 63 -11.29 8.07 7.20
N ARG A 64 -11.27 7.42 8.36
CA ARG A 64 -10.42 6.26 8.64
C ARG A 64 -10.58 5.11 7.63
N PRO A 65 -11.79 4.70 7.23
CA PRO A 65 -11.97 3.62 6.27
C PRO A 65 -11.30 3.90 4.91
N GLN A 66 -11.28 5.16 4.45
CA GLN A 66 -10.61 5.48 3.19
C GLN A 66 -9.08 5.42 3.32
N ILE A 67 -8.53 5.85 4.46
CA ILE A 67 -7.09 5.74 4.74
C ILE A 67 -6.68 4.26 4.77
N GLU A 68 -7.49 3.42 5.41
CA GLU A 68 -7.29 1.97 5.44
C GLU A 68 -7.37 1.33 4.06
N GLU A 69 -8.36 1.72 3.24
CA GLU A 69 -8.47 1.22 1.87
C GLU A 69 -7.24 1.58 1.03
N ILE A 70 -6.75 2.82 1.12
CA ILE A 70 -5.55 3.25 0.39
C ILE A 70 -4.33 2.49 0.88
N ALA A 71 -4.19 2.28 2.20
CA ALA A 71 -3.09 1.51 2.77
C ALA A 71 -3.09 0.06 2.24
N ASN A 72 -4.25 -0.59 2.22
CA ASN A 72 -4.41 -1.94 1.71
C ASN A 72 -4.07 -2.04 0.21
N LYS A 73 -4.49 -1.05 -0.59
CA LYS A 73 -4.12 -0.99 -2.01
C LYS A 73 -2.62 -0.80 -2.21
N CYS A 74 -1.95 -0.04 -1.34
CA CYS A 74 -0.50 0.10 -1.40
C CYS A 74 0.21 -1.24 -1.10
N ASP A 75 -0.29 -2.01 -0.13
CA ASP A 75 0.24 -3.35 0.16
C ASP A 75 -0.02 -4.33 -0.98
N GLU A 76 -1.19 -4.25 -1.62
CA GLU A 76 -1.52 -5.03 -2.82
C GLU A 76 -0.56 -4.72 -3.96
N LEU A 77 -0.34 -3.43 -4.26
CA LEU A 77 0.60 -3.00 -5.28
C LEU A 77 2.05 -3.42 -4.98
N ASN A 78 2.48 -3.38 -3.72
CA ASN A 78 3.78 -3.93 -3.34
C ASN A 78 3.90 -5.41 -3.75
N ARG A 79 2.92 -6.24 -3.37
CA ARG A 79 2.94 -7.68 -3.65
C ARG A 79 2.84 -7.97 -5.14
N ASP A 80 1.99 -7.26 -5.86
CA ASP A 80 1.79 -7.45 -7.30
C ASP A 80 3.04 -7.10 -8.10
N LEU A 81 3.73 -6.02 -7.73
CA LEU A 81 4.98 -5.63 -8.38
C LEU A 81 6.11 -6.61 -8.06
N GLU A 82 6.22 -7.09 -6.81
CA GLU A 82 7.19 -8.14 -6.47
C GLU A 82 6.91 -9.45 -7.22
N ALA A 83 5.64 -9.87 -7.31
CA ALA A 83 5.23 -11.05 -8.06
C ALA A 83 5.53 -10.90 -9.55
N SER A 84 5.30 -9.71 -10.12
CA SER A 84 5.58 -9.40 -11.53
C SER A 84 7.07 -9.50 -11.84
N VAL A 85 7.94 -8.94 -10.98
CA VAL A 85 9.40 -9.05 -11.15
C VAL A 85 9.84 -10.50 -11.10
N LYS A 86 9.33 -11.26 -10.12
CA LYS A 86 9.65 -12.69 -9.98
C LYS A 86 9.22 -13.49 -11.21
N ALA A 87 8.02 -13.26 -11.72
CA ALA A 87 7.51 -13.94 -12.91
C ALA A 87 8.35 -13.61 -14.15
N TYR A 88 8.79 -12.36 -14.30
CA TYR A 88 9.66 -11.92 -15.38
C TYR A 88 11.03 -12.60 -15.34
N GLU A 89 11.69 -12.61 -14.18
CA GLU A 89 13.00 -13.26 -14.01
C GLU A 89 12.94 -14.78 -14.22
N GLN A 90 11.88 -15.43 -13.74
CA GLN A 90 11.69 -16.88 -13.94
C GLN A 90 11.39 -17.22 -15.39
N GLY A 91 10.55 -16.42 -16.07
CA GLY A 91 10.25 -16.60 -17.48
C GLY A 91 11.50 -16.44 -18.37
N ASP A 92 12.38 -15.51 -18.03
CA ASP A 92 13.67 -15.33 -18.71
C ASP A 92 14.62 -16.53 -18.48
N ALA A 93 14.68 -17.04 -17.25
CA ALA A 93 15.48 -18.22 -16.92
C ALA A 93 15.00 -19.49 -17.66
N GLU A 94 13.69 -19.75 -17.70
CA GLU A 94 13.12 -20.87 -18.45
C GLU A 94 13.28 -20.71 -19.96
N GLY A 95 13.17 -19.48 -20.46
CA GLY A 95 13.37 -19.15 -21.87
C GLY A 95 14.82 -19.39 -22.32
N SER A 96 15.80 -18.88 -21.56
CA SER A 96 17.22 -19.05 -21.86
C SER A 96 17.66 -20.52 -21.83
N ALA A 97 17.08 -21.34 -20.95
CA ALA A 97 17.34 -22.79 -20.89
C ALA A 97 16.81 -23.58 -22.10
N ARG A 98 15.96 -23.01 -22.96
CA ARG A 98 15.48 -23.70 -24.17
C ARG A 98 16.36 -23.47 -25.41
N PHE A 99 17.30 -22.54 -25.35
CA PHE A 99 18.09 -22.10 -26.51
C PHE A 99 19.61 -22.30 -26.36
N HIS A 100 20.05 -23.14 -25.42
CA HIS A 100 21.45 -23.57 -25.30
C HIS A 100 21.75 -24.85 -26.08
#